data_AF-A0A2E2VW19-F1
#
_entry.id   AF-A0A2E2VW19-F1
#
_cell.length_a   1.000
_cell.length_b   1.000
_cell.length_c   1.000
_cell.angle_alpha   90.00
_cell.angle_beta   90.00
_cell.angle_gamma   90.00
#
_symmetry.space_group_name_H-M   'P 1'
#
loop_
_entity.id
_entity.type
_entity.pdbx_description
1 polymer ?
#
loop_
_entity_poly.entity_id
_entity_poly.type
_entity_poly.pdbx_seq_one_letter_code
_entity_poly.pdbx_strand_id
1 'polypeptide(L)' 'MKIKTTKFTFIFRLLWFVTIISIIFINTENKIMVYSVIVALLILTAITVIRSLESRNQWRRMIEDGEVEVKDKISFD' A
#
# COMPACT_ATOMS: atom_id res chain seq x y z
N MET A 1 1.02 -14.91 13.87
CA MET A 1 2.20 -14.77 12.98
C MET A 1 2.90 -13.42 13.21
N LYS A 2 4.09 -13.38 13.83
CA LYS A 2 4.85 -12.11 14.02
C LYS A 2 5.43 -11.68 12.69
N ILE A 3 4.76 -10.76 12.01
CA ILE A 3 5.23 -10.23 10.73
C ILE A 3 6.52 -9.41 11.00
N LYS A 4 7.63 -9.86 10.43
CA LYS A 4 8.96 -9.24 10.52
C LYS A 4 9.02 -8.01 9.58
N THR A 5 8.12 -7.04 9.77
CA THR A 5 7.84 -5.91 8.85
C THR A 5 8.23 -4.53 9.38
N THR A 6 9.23 -4.41 10.25
CA THR A 6 9.60 -3.09 10.80
C THR A 6 10.33 -2.20 9.79
N LYS A 7 11.34 -2.70 9.07
CA LYS A 7 12.18 -1.86 8.19
C LYS A 7 11.46 -1.38 6.92
N PHE A 8 10.79 -2.28 6.21
CA PHE A 8 10.09 -1.92 4.96
C PHE A 8 8.88 -1.00 5.18
N THR A 9 8.10 -1.23 6.24
CA THR A 9 6.98 -0.35 6.61
C THR A 9 7.48 1.03 7.03
N PHE A 10 8.61 1.09 7.73
CA PHE A 10 9.26 2.36 8.08
C PHE A 10 9.72 3.13 6.83
N ILE A 11 10.40 2.47 5.89
CA ILE A 11 10.84 3.09 4.62
C ILE A 11 9.65 3.61 3.82
N PHE A 12 8.56 2.85 3.74
CA PHE A 12 7.34 3.29 3.05
C PHE A 12 6.72 4.52 3.70
N ARG A 13 6.63 4.56 5.04
CA ARG A 13 6.13 5.74 5.77
C ARG A 13 7.03 6.95 5.56
N LEU A 14 8.35 6.75 5.57
CA LEU A 14 9.33 7.80 5.29
C LEU A 14 9.19 8.33 3.85
N LEU A 15 9.03 7.44 2.87
CA LEU A 15 8.83 7.81 1.46
C LEU A 15 7.56 8.65 1.27
N TRP A 16 6.46 8.27 1.94
CA TRP A 16 5.24 9.08 1.98
C TRP A 16 5.47 10.46 2.59
N PHE A 17 6.14 10.51 3.75
CA PHE A 17 6.44 11.77 4.43
C PHE A 17 7.28 12.72 3.56
N VAL A 18 8.35 12.20 2.95
CA VAL A 18 9.20 12.98 2.03
C VAL A 18 8.39 13.46 0.83
N THR A 19 7.55 12.61 0.25
CA THR A 19 6.73 13.00 -0.92
C THR A 19 5.74 14.11 -0.56
N ILE A 20 5.09 14.04 0.61
CA ILE A 20 4.18 15.09 1.09
C ILE A 20 4.94 16.41 1.27
N ILE A 21 6.12 16.39 1.88
CA ILE A 21 6.98 17.57 2.00
C ILE A 21 7.33 18.11 0.61
N SER A 22 7.77 17.26 -0.32
CA SER A 22 8.10 17.67 -1.69
C SER A 22 6.93 18.33 -2.40
N ILE A 23 5.69 17.88 -2.17
CA ILE A 23 4.48 18.49 -2.72
C ILE A 23 4.21 19.87 -2.11
N ILE A 24 4.39 20.03 -0.79
CA ILE A 24 4.17 21.32 -0.11
C ILE A 24 5.17 22.39 -0.59
N PHE A 25 6.42 21.99 -0.80
CA PHE A 25 7.49 22.91 -1.22
C PHE A 25 7.71 22.91 -2.74
N ILE A 26 6.72 22.44 -3.52
CA ILE A 26 6.91 22.30 -4.96
C ILE A 26 7.00 23.66 -5.67
N ASN A 27 8.04 23.86 -6.47
CA ASN A 27 8.14 24.94 -7.44
C ASN A 27 7.72 24.40 -8.81
N THR A 28 6.52 24.80 -9.25
CA THR A 28 5.90 24.33 -10.49
C THR A 28 6.55 24.89 -11.75
N GLU A 29 7.34 25.96 -11.66
CA GLU A 29 8.12 26.49 -12.80
C GLU A 29 9.31 25.59 -13.12
N ASN A 30 9.82 24.86 -12.12
CA ASN A 30 10.90 23.91 -12.32
C ASN A 30 10.35 22.55 -12.77
N LYS A 31 10.40 22.31 -14.09
CA LYS A 31 9.95 21.07 -14.72
C LYS A 31 10.60 19.81 -14.13
N ILE A 32 11.90 19.88 -13.78
CA ILE A 32 12.61 18.73 -13.19
C ILE A 32 11.98 18.34 -11.86
N MET A 33 11.60 19.34 -11.06
CA MET A 33 10.98 19.15 -9.75
C MET A 33 9.54 18.62 -9.87
N VAL A 34 8.80 19.07 -10.89
CA VAL A 34 7.48 18.53 -11.21
C VAL A 34 7.57 17.06 -11.62
N TYR A 35 8.48 16.71 -12.53
CA TYR A 35 8.64 15.32 -12.97
C TYR A 35 9.11 14.40 -11.86
N SER A 36 9.99 14.86 -10.96
CA SER A 36 10.45 14.03 -9.84
C SER A 36 9.32 13.68 -8.87
N VAL A 37 8.43 14.63 -8.57
CA VAL A 37 7.24 14.39 -7.74
C VAL A 37 6.26 13.43 -8.43
N ILE A 38 6.03 13.60 -9.73
CA ILE A 38 5.18 12.68 -10.51
C ILE A 38 5.73 11.24 -10.45
N VAL A 39 7.03 11.06 -10.68
CA VAL A 39 7.66 9.73 -10.62
C VAL A 39 7.56 9.14 -9.20
N ALA A 40 7.79 9.94 -8.16
CA ALA A 40 7.64 9.50 -6.78
C ALA A 40 6.20 9.03 -6.48
N LEU A 41 5.20 9.76 -6.97
CA LEU A 41 3.79 9.40 -6.82
C LEU A 41 3.44 8.09 -7.55
N LEU A 42 3.98 7.87 -8.76
CA LEU A 42 3.78 6.62 -9.50
C LEU A 42 4.40 5.43 -8.77
N ILE A 43 5.61 5.57 -8.23
CA ILE A 43 6.27 4.54 -7.42
C ILE A 43 5.44 4.24 -6.17
N LEU A 44 4.99 5.26 -5.45
CA LEU A 44 4.13 5.09 -4.28
C LEU A 44 2.83 4.36 -4.62
N THR A 45 2.24 4.68 -5.76
CA THR A 45 1.01 4.04 -6.24
C THR A 45 1.24 2.56 -6.51
N ALA A 46 2.30 2.22 -7.24
CA ALA A 46 2.65 0.82 -7.53
C ALA A 46 2.87 0.01 -6.24
N ILE A 47 3.63 0.54 -5.28
CA ILE A 47 3.86 -0.10 -3.99
C ILE A 47 2.53 -0.30 -3.23
N THR A 48 1.65 0.70 -3.27
CA THR A 48 0.35 0.65 -2.59
C THR A 48 -0.56 -0.42 -3.20
N VAL A 49 -0.57 -0.55 -4.53
CA VAL A 49 -1.33 -1.59 -5.23
C VAL A 49 -0.82 -2.99 -4.86
N ILE A 50 0.51 -3.21 -4.89
CA ILE A 50 1.11 -4.50 -4.50
C ILE A 50 0.71 -4.87 -3.06
N ARG A 51 0.77 -3.90 -2.13
CA ARG A 51 0.33 -4.11 -0.75
C ARG A 51 -1.14 -4.47 -0.63
N SER A 52 -2.00 -3.80 -1.40
CA SER A 52 -3.43 -4.10 -1.41
C SER A 52 -3.69 -5.52 -1.90
N LEU A 53 -3.00 -5.96 -2.95
CA LEU A 53 -3.07 -7.33 -3.45
C LEU A 53 -2.56 -8.36 -2.44
N GLU A 54 -1.45 -8.09 -1.76
CA GLU A 54 -0.92 -8.97 -0.72
C GLU A 54 -1.89 -9.12 0.46
N SER A 55 -2.48 -8.01 0.92
CA SER A 55 -3.51 -8.01 1.97
C SER A 55 -4.72 -8.85 1.56
N ARG A 56 -5.20 -8.71 0.32
CA ARG A 56 -6.30 -9.54 -0.21
C ARG A 56 -5.93 -11.02 -0.29
N ASN A 57 -4.72 -11.34 -0.71
CA ASN A 57 -4.25 -12.72 -0.78
C ASN A 57 -4.13 -13.35 0.62
N GLN A 58 -3.67 -12.59 1.61
CA GLN A 58 -3.69 -13.03 3.01
C GLN A 58 -5.11 -13.31 3.48
N TRP A 59 -6.05 -12.41 3.19
CA TRP A 59 -7.46 -12.57 3.55
C TRP A 59 -8.08 -13.82 2.91
N ARG A 60 -7.75 -14.11 1.64
CA ARG A 60 -8.21 -15.33 0.96
C ARG A 60 -7.64 -16.61 1.60
N ARG A 61 -6.37 -16.61 2.01
CA ARG A 61 -5.77 -17.75 2.72
C ARG A 61 -6.43 -18.00 4.07
N MET A 62 -6.72 -16.94 4.83
CA MET A 62 -7.41 -17.06 6.12
C MET A 62 -8.80 -17.69 5.99
N ILE A 63 -9.52 -17.46 4.88
CA ILE A 63 -10.80 -18.13 4.59
C ILE A 63 -10.60 -19.60 4.24
N GLU A 64 -9.61 -19.91 3.40
CA GLU A 64 -9.33 -21.28 2.93
C GLU A 64 -8.84 -22.18 4.07
N ASP A 65 -8.04 -21.62 4.99
CA ASP A 65 -7.55 -22.29 6.20
C ASP A 65 -8.64 -22.46 7.27
N GLY A 66 -9.87 -21.97 7.02
CA GLY A 66 -11.00 -22.07 7.95
C GLY A 66 -10.85 -21.22 9.22
N GLU A 67 -9.83 -20.35 9.29
CA GLU A 67 -9.60 -19.44 10.42
C GLU A 67 -10.66 -18.32 10.50
N VAL A 68 -11.45 -18.15 9.44
CA VAL A 68 -12.55 -17.18 9.36
C VAL A 68 -13.85 -17.92 9.06
N GLU A 69 -14.79 -17.94 10.02
CA GLU A 69 -16.16 -18.40 9.77
C GLU A 69 -16.83 -17.41 8.79
N VAL A 70 -16.83 -17.76 7.50
CA VAL A 70 -17.68 -17.07 6.52
C VAL A 70 -19.12 -17.40 6.90
N LYS A 71 -19.76 -16.48 7.61
CA LYS A 71 -21.16 -16.57 8.05
C LYS A 71 -22.09 -16.42 6.85
N ASP A 72 -21.99 -17.31 5.86
CA ASP A 72 -22.92 -17.50 4.75
C ASP A 72 -22.71 -18.90 4.15
N LYS A 73 -23.00 -19.94 4.94
CA LYS A 73 -23.84 -21.00 4.37
C LYS A 73 -25.28 -20.53 4.54
N ILE A 74 -25.70 -19.54 3.76
CA ILE A 74 -27.12 -19.39 3.47
C ILE A 74 -27.44 -20.57 2.56
N SER A 75 -27.77 -21.71 3.18
CA SER A 75 -28.42 -22.81 2.48
C SER A 75 -29.78 -22.29 2.05
N PHE A 76 -29.88 -21.90 0.78
CA PHE A 76 -31.18 -21.83 0.12
C PHE A 76 -31.59 -23.28 -0.15
N ASP A 77 -32.28 -23.87 0.81
CA ASP A 77 -33.10 -25.06 0.63
C ASP A 77 -34.40 -24.66 -0.11
#